data_AF-A0A0K1F2X8-F1
#
_entry.id   AF-A0A0K1F2X8-F1
#
_cell.length_a   1.000
_cell.length_b   1.000
_cell.length_c   1.000
_cell.angle_alpha   90.00
_cell.angle_beta   90.00
_cell.angle_gamma   90.00
#
_symmetry.space_group_name_H-M   'P 1'
#
loop_
_entity.id
_entity.type
_entity.pdbx_description
1 polymer ?
#
loop_
_entity_poly.entity_id
_entity_poly.type
_entity_poly.pdbx_seq_one_letter_code
_entity_poly.pdbx_strand_id
1 'polypeptide(L)'
;MATAAVTRRAEIKTRTTDEVKKGATEVYARWGLSLNDAINTFLVKSIEVGGLPFDLRPEVPSYDAIAAVAYRAPLNAEGVAVLPAGWDDGDE
;
A
#
# COMPACT_ATOMS: atom_id res chain seq x y z
N MET A 1 -0.64 27.75 -43.86
CA MET A 1 -1.04 26.33 -43.77
C MET A 1 -0.61 25.81 -42.40
N ALA A 2 -1.46 25.94 -41.39
CA ALA A 2 -1.16 25.42 -40.05
C ALA A 2 -1.40 23.91 -40.06
N THR A 3 -0.33 23.12 -39.98
CA THR A 3 -0.43 21.69 -39.71
C THR A 3 -0.94 21.52 -38.29
N ALA A 4 -2.24 21.24 -38.14
CA ALA A 4 -2.78 20.75 -36.88
C ALA A 4 -2.01 19.47 -36.54
N ALA A 5 -1.20 19.52 -35.49
CA ALA A 5 -0.53 18.34 -34.97
C ALA A 5 -1.62 17.33 -34.61
N VAL A 6 -1.64 16.19 -35.30
CA VAL A 6 -2.48 15.05 -34.92
C VAL A 6 -2.08 14.70 -33.50
N THR A 7 -2.98 14.98 -32.54
CA THR A 7 -2.84 14.50 -31.17
C THR A 7 -2.82 12.98 -31.23
N ARG A 8 -1.61 12.39 -31.23
CA ARG A 8 -1.47 10.94 -31.24
C ARG A 8 -1.98 10.44 -29.91
N ARG A 9 -3.23 9.98 -29.89
CA ARG A 9 -3.83 9.32 -28.74
C ARG A 9 -3.31 7.89 -28.71
N ALA A 10 -2.63 7.54 -27.63
CA ALA A 10 -2.28 6.15 -27.33
C ALA A 10 -3.39 5.54 -26.48
N GLU A 11 -3.73 4.28 -26.76
CA GLU A 11 -4.69 3.51 -25.96
C GLU A 11 -3.96 2.51 -25.08
N ILE A 12 -4.41 2.38 -23.83
CA ILE A 12 -3.88 1.40 -22.87
C ILE A 12 -5.00 0.42 -22.54
N LYS A 13 -4.75 -0.88 -22.74
CA LYS A 13 -5.66 -1.96 -22.35
C LYS A 13 -5.01 -2.79 -21.26
N THR A 14 -5.68 -2.87 -20.12
CA THR A 14 -5.16 -3.56 -18.93
C THR A 14 -6.13 -4.63 -18.48
N ARG A 15 -5.62 -5.77 -17.98
CA ARG A 15 -6.42 -6.81 -17.33
C ARG A 15 -6.21 -6.73 -15.82
N THR A 16 -7.29 -6.86 -15.07
CA THR A 16 -7.28 -6.91 -13.61
C THR A 16 -8.48 -7.70 -13.13
N THR A 17 -8.55 -7.98 -11.83
CA THR A 17 -9.72 -8.64 -11.23
C THR A 17 -10.82 -7.63 -10.91
N ASP A 18 -12.05 -8.11 -10.77
CA ASP A 18 -13.20 -7.26 -10.48
C ASP A 18 -13.07 -6.60 -9.09
N GLU A 19 -12.47 -7.30 -8.13
CA GLU A 19 -12.22 -6.79 -6.77
C GLU A 19 -11.25 -5.61 -6.80
N VAL A 20 -10.14 -5.74 -7.54
CA VAL A 20 -9.14 -4.66 -7.67
C VAL A 20 -9.75 -3.46 -8.38
N LYS A 21 -10.51 -3.69 -9.46
CA LYS A 21 -11.19 -2.61 -10.20
C LYS A 21 -12.18 -1.86 -9.31
N LYS A 22 -13.00 -2.58 -8.54
CA LYS A 22 -13.99 -1.99 -7.63
C LYS A 22 -13.30 -1.17 -6.54
N GLY A 23 -12.31 -1.75 -5.85
CA GLY A 23 -11.58 -1.07 -4.78
C GLY A 23 -10.86 0.20 -5.28
N ALA A 24 -10.17 0.12 -6.42
CA ALA A 24 -9.52 1.28 -7.02
C ALA A 24 -10.54 2.38 -7.40
N THR A 25 -11.69 2.00 -7.96
CA THR A 25 -12.75 2.95 -8.32
C THR A 25 -13.28 3.68 -7.08
N GLU A 26 -13.52 2.98 -5.98
CA GLU A 26 -14.01 3.58 -4.73
C GLU A 26 -12.98 4.56 -4.14
N VAL A 27 -11.68 4.21 -4.16
CA VAL A 27 -10.60 5.08 -3.67
C VAL A 27 -10.56 6.40 -4.45
N TYR A 28 -10.52 6.33 -5.78
CA TYR A 28 -10.41 7.53 -6.63
C TYR A 28 -11.71 8.33 -6.72
N ALA A 29 -12.88 7.69 -6.61
CA ALA A 29 -14.17 8.36 -6.59
C ALA A 29 -14.31 9.33 -5.40
N ARG A 30 -13.68 9.03 -4.26
CA ARG A 30 -13.63 9.94 -3.10
C ARG A 30 -13.01 11.30 -3.44
N TRP A 31 -12.15 11.33 -4.46
CA TRP A 31 -11.43 12.53 -4.90
C TRP A 31 -12.02 13.09 -6.19
N GLY A 32 -13.18 12.57 -6.63
CA GLY A 32 -13.85 12.99 -7.87
C GLY A 32 -13.16 12.54 -9.15
N LEU A 33 -12.25 11.57 -9.07
CA LEU A 33 -11.47 11.09 -10.21
C LEU A 33 -12.05 9.78 -10.77
N SER A 34 -12.11 9.68 -12.10
CA SER A 34 -12.35 8.40 -12.75
C SER A 34 -11.10 7.52 -12.70
N LEU A 35 -11.25 6.20 -12.91
CA LEU A 35 -10.10 5.29 -12.98
C LEU A 35 -9.15 5.65 -14.13
N ASN A 36 -9.68 6.19 -15.24
CA ASN A 36 -8.87 6.65 -16.36
C ASN A 36 -8.04 7.88 -16.00
N ASP A 37 -8.63 8.84 -15.27
CA ASP A 37 -7.92 10.03 -14.82
C ASP A 37 -6.81 9.63 -13.84
N ALA A 38 -7.11 8.73 -12.91
CA ALA A 38 -6.13 8.20 -11.97
C ALA A 38 -4.95 7.52 -12.67
N ILE A 39 -5.19 6.69 -13.69
CA ILE A 39 -4.14 6.05 -14.50
C ILE A 39 -3.29 7.11 -15.21
N ASN A 40 -3.91 8.13 -15.81
CA ASN A 40 -3.17 9.18 -16.50
C ASN A 40 -2.33 10.01 -15.52
N THR A 41 -2.88 10.38 -14.37
CA THR A 41 -2.14 11.09 -13.31
C THR A 41 -0.98 10.25 -12.80
N PHE A 42 -1.17 8.95 -12.61
CA PHE A 42 -0.10 8.03 -12.22
C PHE A 42 1.06 8.04 -13.23
N LEU A 43 0.76 7.96 -14.53
CA LEU A 43 1.78 7.97 -15.58
C LEU A 43 2.54 9.30 -15.64
N VAL A 44 1.82 10.43 -15.59
CA VAL A 44 2.43 11.77 -15.55
C VAL A 44 3.33 11.89 -14.33
N LYS A 45 2.85 11.48 -13.15
CA LYS A 45 3.63 11.60 -11.93
C LYS A 45 4.86 10.70 -11.93
N SER A 46 4.74 9.50 -12.49
CA SER A 46 5.86 8.57 -12.64
C SER A 46 6.99 9.16 -13.48
N ILE A 47 6.66 9.91 -14.54
CA ILE A 47 7.63 10.61 -15.37
C ILE A 47 8.32 11.73 -14.58
N GLU A 48 7.56 12.54 -13.84
CA GLU A 48 8.10 13.65 -13.05
C GLU A 48 9.09 13.19 -11.97
N VAL A 49 8.81 12.07 -11.30
CA VAL A 49 9.66 11.54 -10.23
C VAL A 49 10.75 10.59 -10.74
N GLY A 50 10.73 10.23 -12.03
CA GLY A 50 11.66 9.28 -12.63
C GLY A 50 11.51 7.83 -12.11
N GLY A 51 10.32 7.45 -11.64
CA GLY A 51 10.09 6.19 -10.94
C GLY A 51 8.64 6.01 -10.50
N LEU A 52 8.40 5.17 -9.51
CA LEU A 52 7.05 4.95 -8.98
C LEU A 52 6.64 6.09 -8.04
N PRO A 53 5.43 6.66 -8.20
CA PRO A 53 4.97 7.81 -7.43
C PRO A 53 4.42 7.44 -6.04
N PHE A 54 4.48 6.16 -5.68
CA PHE A 54 4.20 5.64 -4.35
C PHE A 54 5.14 4.50 -4.03
N ASP A 55 5.28 4.22 -2.73
CA ASP A 55 6.09 3.12 -2.24
C ASP A 55 5.36 1.78 -2.44
N LEU A 56 6.04 0.80 -3.03
CA LEU A 56 5.49 -0.55 -3.24
C LEU A 56 5.70 -1.48 -2.04
N ARG A 57 6.37 -1.02 -0.99
CA ARG A 57 6.49 -1.82 0.23
C ARG A 57 5.09 -2.16 0.75
N PRO A 58 4.84 -3.43 1.12
CA PRO A 58 3.62 -3.77 1.86
C PRO A 58 3.53 -2.81 3.05
N GLU A 59 2.35 -2.22 3.29
CA GLU A 59 2.15 -1.41 4.49
C GLU A 59 2.61 -2.22 5.70
N VAL A 60 3.45 -1.62 6.55
CA VAL A 60 3.81 -2.22 7.82
C VAL A 60 2.48 -2.49 8.55
N PRO A 61 2.22 -3.73 8.99
CA PRO A 61 0.96 -4.04 9.64
C PRO A 61 0.72 -3.05 10.79
N SER A 62 -0.53 -2.63 10.97
CA SER A 62 -0.88 -1.70 12.04
C SER A 62 -0.41 -2.24 13.40
N TYR A 63 -0.22 -1.35 14.37
CA TYR A 63 0.11 -1.77 15.74
C TYR A 63 -0.85 -2.87 16.23
N ASP A 64 -2.14 -2.75 15.94
CA ASP A 64 -3.16 -3.74 16.31
C ASP A 64 -2.94 -5.09 15.61
N ALA A 65 -2.57 -5.09 14.32
CA ALA A 65 -2.27 -6.30 13.58
C ALA A 65 -1.00 -7.01 14.12
N ILE A 66 0.01 -6.23 14.50
CA ILE A 66 1.22 -6.75 15.14
C ILE A 66 0.90 -7.28 16.55
N ALA A 67 0.13 -6.52 17.35
CA ALA A 67 -0.25 -6.88 18.72
C ALA A 67 -1.20 -8.09 18.80
N ALA A 68 -1.92 -8.39 17.72
CA ALA A 68 -2.74 -9.60 17.61
C ALA A 68 -1.89 -10.87 17.49
N VAL A 69 -0.70 -10.78 16.89
CA VAL A 69 0.22 -11.91 16.70
C VAL A 69 1.40 -11.92 17.68
N ALA A 70 1.59 -10.83 18.44
CA ALA A 70 2.65 -10.72 19.42
C ALA A 70 2.48 -11.72 20.58
N TYR A 71 3.60 -12.27 21.06
CA TYR A 71 3.62 -13.12 22.24
C TYR A 71 3.16 -12.34 23.47
N ARG A 72 2.16 -12.87 24.19
CA ARG A 72 1.67 -12.32 25.44
C ARG A 72 2.22 -13.14 26.59
N ALA A 73 3.20 -12.59 27.30
CA ALA A 73 3.76 -13.23 28.48
C ALA A 73 2.67 -13.42 29.55
N PRO A 74 2.52 -14.63 30.12
CA PRO A 74 1.65 -14.85 31.26
C PRO A 74 2.14 -14.04 32.47
N LEU A 75 1.22 -13.61 33.33
CA LEU A 75 1.56 -12.96 34.59
C LEU A 75 1.63 -14.00 35.71
N ASN A 76 2.58 -13.85 36.63
CA ASN A 76 2.62 -14.62 37.88
C ASN A 76 1.59 -14.08 38.91
N ALA A 77 1.56 -14.68 40.10
CA ALA A 77 0.62 -14.31 41.16
C ALA A 77 0.81 -12.86 41.65
N GLU A 78 2.00 -12.29 41.45
CA GLU A 78 2.38 -10.94 41.80
C GLU A 78 2.10 -9.93 40.67
N GLY A 79 1.52 -10.38 39.55
CA GLY A 79 1.20 -9.55 38.39
C GLY A 79 2.40 -9.21 37.49
N VAL A 80 3.52 -9.92 37.66
CA VAL A 80 4.76 -9.72 36.88
C VAL A 80 4.78 -10.66 35.68
N ALA A 81 5.15 -10.14 34.51
CA ALA A 81 5.27 -10.92 33.28
C ALA A 81 6.39 -11.97 33.38
N VAL A 82 6.05 -13.22 33.08
CA VAL A 82 6.99 -14.35 33.06
C VAL A 82 7.36 -14.65 31.61
N LEU A 83 8.63 -14.45 31.27
CA LEU A 83 9.16 -14.75 29.95
C LEU A 83 9.52 -16.23 29.81
N PRO A 84 9.54 -16.79 28.59
CA PRO A 84 10.05 -18.13 28.34
C PRO A 84 11.50 -18.28 28.82
N ALA A 85 11.83 -19.43 29.43
CA ALA A 85 13.18 -19.70 29.92
C ALA A 85 14.27 -19.69 28.83
N GLY A 86 13.90 -19.88 27.55
CA GLY A 86 14.82 -19.79 26.42
C GLY A 86 15.10 -18.38 25.91
N TRP A 87 14.52 -17.35 26.55
CA TRP A 87 14.80 -15.92 26.34
C TRP A 87 15.57 -15.31 27.50
N ASP A 88 15.98 -16.14 28.47
CA ASP A 88 16.99 -15.78 29.43
C ASP A 88 18.33 -15.80 28.67
N ASP A 89 18.51 -14.79 27.82
CA ASP A 89 19.74 -14.49 27.13
C ASP A 89 20.68 -13.96 28.21
N GLY A 90 21.18 -14.85 29.07
CA GLY A 90 22.07 -14.50 30.15
C GLY A 90 23.22 -13.68 29.58
N ASP A 91 23.27 -12.40 29.94
CA ASP A 91 24.43 -11.56 29.70
C ASP A 91 25.63 -12.24 30.41
N GLU A 92 26.45 -12.96 29.64
CA GLU A 92 27.78 -13.43 30.07
C GLU A 92 28.85 -12.38 29.78
#